data_AF-A0A0R2SVM5-F1
#
_entry.id   AF-A0A0R2SVM5-F1
#
_cell.length_a   1.000
_cell.length_b   1.000
_cell.length_c   1.000
_cell.angle_alpha   90.00
_cell.angle_beta   90.00
_cell.angle_gamma   90.00
#
_symmetry.space_group_name_H-M   'P 1'
#
loop_
_entity.id
_entity.type
_entity.pdbx_description
1 polymer ?
#
loop_
_entity_poly.entity_id
_entity_poly.type
_entity_poly.pdbx_seq_one_letter_code
_entity_poly.pdbx_strand_id
1 'polypeptide(L)'
;MFLGALDNPGIDVRAVREINEQTVGVQMGGTLKNMNSTLFSSPNLSETDILAMLATGRPFASIGQRDQGALLGTLASLGLERNSGLTNQIRSSLGLDELAIDTKDTLNNSVLTVGKYLTPNLFARYGVGIFDNSSKVNLDYTLNDRLKLKAESGTQQSVDLVYSVEK
;
A
#
# COMPACT_ATOMS: atom_id res chain seq x y z
N MET A 1 -16.37 -7.35 21.56
CA MET A 1 -16.32 -6.73 22.91
C MET A 1 -14.99 -6.01 22.99
N PHE A 2 -14.96 -4.68 23.21
CA PHE A 2 -13.70 -3.93 23.26
C PHE A 2 -13.11 -3.99 24.67
N LEU A 3 -11.87 -4.48 24.81
CA LEU A 3 -11.12 -4.57 26.07
C LEU A 3 -9.78 -3.86 25.88
N GLY A 4 -9.53 -2.74 26.56
CA GLY A 4 -8.25 -2.01 26.49
C GLY A 4 -8.38 -0.50 26.66
N ALA A 5 -7.26 0.20 26.57
CA ALA A 5 -7.24 1.66 26.52
C ALA A 5 -8.01 2.13 25.28
N LEU A 6 -8.77 3.23 25.40
CA LEU A 6 -9.60 3.76 24.30
C LEU A 6 -8.80 4.02 23.01
N ASP A 7 -7.52 4.32 23.13
CA ASP A 7 -6.59 4.57 22.04
C ASP A 7 -5.92 3.29 21.48
N ASN A 8 -6.08 2.16 22.15
CA ASN A 8 -5.54 0.87 21.73
C ASN A 8 -6.37 -0.34 22.24
N PRO A 9 -7.64 -0.46 21.84
CA PRO A 9 -8.45 -1.58 22.26
C PRO A 9 -7.94 -2.90 21.68
N GLY A 10 -8.14 -3.96 22.46
CA GLY A 10 -8.01 -5.33 22.00
C GLY A 10 -9.11 -5.65 21.01
N ILE A 11 -8.73 -6.33 19.92
CA ILE A 11 -9.64 -6.81 18.88
C ILE A 11 -9.49 -8.33 18.75
N ASP A 12 -10.62 -8.98 18.52
CA ASP A 12 -10.70 -10.37 18.07
C ASP A 12 -11.85 -10.45 17.07
N VAL A 13 -11.51 -10.52 15.80
CA VAL A 13 -12.43 -10.44 14.68
C VAL A 13 -12.19 -11.64 13.77
N ARG A 14 -13.25 -12.34 13.42
CA ARG A 14 -13.21 -13.41 12.43
C ARG A 14 -14.15 -13.06 11.29
N ALA A 15 -13.59 -12.95 10.09
CA ALA A 15 -14.34 -12.81 8.84
C ALA A 15 -14.25 -14.12 8.06
N VAL A 16 -15.41 -14.61 7.60
CA VAL A 16 -15.55 -15.87 6.88
C VAL A 16 -16.37 -15.64 5.63
N ARG A 17 -16.00 -16.33 4.55
CA ARG A 17 -16.76 -16.39 3.30
C ARG A 17 -16.88 -17.83 2.84
N GLU A 18 -18.10 -18.24 2.53
CA GLU A 18 -18.40 -19.58 2.03
C GLU A 18 -18.79 -19.52 0.55
N ILE A 19 -18.13 -20.32 -0.28
CA ILE A 19 -18.29 -20.32 -1.75
C ILE A 19 -18.21 -21.77 -2.22
N ASN A 20 -19.29 -22.31 -2.81
CA ASN A 20 -19.32 -23.65 -3.41
C ASN A 20 -18.66 -24.73 -2.52
N GLU A 21 -19.12 -24.85 -1.27
CA GLU A 21 -18.62 -25.80 -0.26
C GLU A 21 -17.19 -25.55 0.25
N GLN A 22 -16.56 -24.45 -0.15
CA GLN A 22 -15.27 -24.00 0.36
C GLN A 22 -15.46 -22.85 1.36
N THR A 23 -14.76 -22.93 2.49
CA THR A 23 -14.74 -21.87 3.50
C THR A 23 -13.37 -21.20 3.48
N VAL A 24 -13.34 -19.89 3.31
CA VAL A 24 -12.13 -19.07 3.47
C VAL A 24 -12.34 -18.01 4.52
N GLY A 25 -11.29 -17.65 5.24
CA GLY A 25 -11.41 -16.65 6.29
C GLY A 25 -10.10 -16.02 6.72
N VAL A 26 -10.26 -14.92 7.45
CA VAL A 26 -9.20 -14.23 8.16
C VAL A 26 -9.61 -14.07 9.61
N GLN A 27 -8.72 -14.43 10.53
CA GLN A 27 -8.84 -14.11 11.94
C GLN A 27 -7.85 -13.00 12.28
N MET A 28 -8.32 -11.95 12.93
CA MET A 28 -7.53 -10.80 13.36
C MET A 28 -7.62 -10.71 14.87
N GLY A 29 -6.46 -10.65 15.53
CA GLY A 29 -6.33 -10.58 16.98
C GLY A 29 -5.35 -9.49 17.41
N GLY A 30 -5.19 -9.32 18.72
CA GLY A 30 -4.22 -8.41 19.32
C GLY A 30 -4.82 -7.06 19.69
N THR A 31 -4.04 -5.99 19.60
CA THR A 31 -4.48 -4.61 19.89
C THR A 31 -4.43 -3.78 18.61
N LEU A 32 -5.16 -2.65 18.52
CA LEU A 32 -5.11 -1.80 17.31
C LEU A 32 -3.69 -1.40 16.89
N LYS A 33 -2.76 -1.21 17.84
CA LYS A 33 -1.35 -0.87 17.59
C LYS A 33 -0.47 -2.09 17.28
N ASN A 34 -0.87 -3.28 17.72
CA ASN A 34 -0.14 -4.53 17.53
C ASN A 34 -1.15 -5.63 17.15
N MET A 35 -1.61 -5.57 15.90
CA MET A 35 -2.59 -6.50 15.36
C MET A 35 -1.88 -7.65 14.64
N ASN A 36 -2.35 -8.87 14.88
CA ASN A 36 -1.93 -10.05 14.14
C ASN A 36 -3.11 -10.57 13.30
N SER A 37 -2.85 -11.03 12.07
CA SER A 37 -3.88 -11.69 11.25
C SER A 37 -3.40 -13.03 10.73
N THR A 38 -4.27 -14.03 10.79
CA THR A 38 -4.05 -15.38 10.28
C THR A 38 -5.11 -15.74 9.24
N LEU A 39 -4.66 -16.31 8.12
CA LEU A 39 -5.54 -16.81 7.06
C LEU A 39 -5.86 -18.28 7.30
N PHE A 40 -7.07 -18.69 6.94
CA PHE A 40 -7.46 -20.09 7.01
C PHE A 40 -8.42 -20.46 5.87
N SER A 41 -8.44 -21.74 5.51
CA SER A 41 -9.37 -22.28 4.54
C SER A 41 -9.68 -23.76 4.77
N SER A 42 -10.85 -24.18 4.31
CA SER A 42 -11.26 -25.57 4.19
C SER A 42 -11.94 -25.76 2.83
N PRO A 43 -11.39 -26.57 1.90
CA PRO A 43 -10.14 -27.33 1.97
C PRO A 43 -8.90 -26.42 2.07
N ASN A 44 -7.72 -26.97 2.32
CA ASN A 44 -6.49 -26.19 2.46
C ASN A 44 -6.06 -25.57 1.12
N LEU A 45 -6.26 -24.26 0.98
CA LEU A 45 -5.91 -23.47 -0.19
C LEU A 45 -4.59 -22.71 0.01
N SER A 46 -4.01 -22.23 -1.10
CA SER A 46 -2.89 -21.29 -1.04
C SER A 46 -3.33 -19.95 -0.44
N GLU A 47 -2.46 -19.23 0.28
CA GLU A 47 -2.80 -17.91 0.83
C GLU A 47 -3.28 -16.93 -0.25
N THR A 48 -2.69 -17.00 -1.44
CA THR A 48 -3.11 -16.22 -2.61
C THR A 48 -4.56 -16.51 -3.00
N ASP A 49 -4.97 -17.78 -3.02
CA ASP A 49 -6.36 -18.16 -3.32
C ASP A 49 -7.31 -17.73 -2.19
N ILE A 50 -6.90 -17.86 -0.92
CA ILE A 50 -7.70 -17.38 0.23
C ILE A 50 -8.00 -15.89 0.06
N LEU A 51 -6.98 -15.08 -0.22
CA LEU A 51 -7.12 -13.64 -0.39
C LEU A 51 -7.92 -13.27 -1.64
N ALA A 52 -7.69 -13.95 -2.75
CA ALA A 52 -8.45 -13.79 -3.99
C ALA A 52 -9.94 -14.10 -3.78
N MET A 53 -10.25 -15.19 -3.07
CA MET A 53 -11.61 -15.59 -2.73
C MET A 53 -12.26 -14.63 -1.73
N LEU A 54 -11.52 -14.12 -0.73
CA LEU A 54 -12.02 -13.10 0.18
C LEU A 54 -12.38 -11.81 -0.55
N ALA A 55 -11.51 -11.34 -1.46
CA ALA A 55 -11.71 -10.10 -2.21
C ALA A 55 -12.77 -10.23 -3.31
N THR A 56 -12.70 -11.27 -4.14
CA THR A 56 -13.50 -11.38 -5.39
C THR A 56 -14.57 -12.46 -5.35
N GLY A 57 -14.54 -13.35 -4.36
CA GLY A 57 -15.43 -14.51 -4.32
C GLY A 57 -15.04 -15.61 -5.30
N ARG A 58 -13.84 -15.57 -5.89
CA ARG A 58 -13.38 -16.53 -6.90
C ARG A 58 -11.91 -16.93 -6.65
N PRO A 59 -11.50 -18.17 -6.97
CA PRO A 59 -10.10 -18.61 -6.92
C PRO A 59 -9.21 -17.75 -7.82
N PHE A 60 -7.95 -17.55 -7.44
CA PHE A 60 -7.04 -16.64 -8.14
C PHE A 60 -6.91 -16.99 -9.63
N ALA A 61 -6.80 -18.27 -9.95
CA ALA A 61 -6.68 -18.77 -11.33
C ALA A 61 -7.90 -18.46 -12.23
N SER A 62 -9.08 -18.21 -11.64
CA SER A 62 -10.32 -17.92 -12.37
C SER A 62 -10.61 -16.43 -12.55
N ILE A 63 -9.75 -15.58 -11.99
CA ILE A 63 -9.83 -14.13 -12.11
C ILE A 63 -9.21 -13.71 -13.45
N GLY A 64 -9.80 -12.74 -14.14
CA GLY A 64 -9.24 -12.22 -15.38
C GLY A 64 -7.83 -11.64 -15.16
N GLN A 65 -6.95 -11.73 -16.16
CA GLN A 65 -5.54 -11.26 -16.06
C GLN A 65 -5.40 -9.83 -15.54
N ARG A 66 -6.37 -8.95 -15.86
CA ARG A 66 -6.42 -7.57 -15.37
C ARG A 66 -6.58 -7.50 -13.85
N ASP A 67 -7.58 -8.22 -13.34
CA ASP A 67 -8.00 -8.20 -11.94
C ASP A 67 -7.02 -8.98 -11.05
N GLN A 68 -6.40 -10.05 -11.58
CA GLN A 68 -5.28 -10.74 -10.93
C GLN A 68 -4.15 -9.76 -10.62
N GLY A 69 -3.93 -8.82 -11.52
CA GLY A 69 -2.88 -7.84 -11.33
C GLY A 69 -3.17 -6.82 -10.24
N ALA A 70 -4.38 -6.27 -10.22
CA ALA A 70 -4.81 -5.38 -9.13
C ALA A 70 -4.67 -6.06 -7.75
N LEU A 71 -5.04 -7.35 -7.67
CA LEU A 71 -4.90 -8.16 -6.46
C LEU A 71 -3.44 -8.32 -6.05
N LEU A 72 -2.57 -8.80 -6.94
CA LEU A 72 -1.15 -9.02 -6.63
C LEU A 72 -0.44 -7.73 -6.19
N GLY A 73 -0.74 -6.61 -6.83
CA GLY A 73 -0.23 -5.31 -6.43
C GLY A 73 -0.64 -4.88 -5.02
N THR A 74 -1.92 -5.08 -4.70
CA THR A 74 -2.45 -4.81 -3.36
C THR A 74 -1.85 -5.74 -2.29
N LEU A 75 -1.63 -7.02 -2.63
CA LEU A 75 -0.98 -7.97 -1.73
C LEU A 75 0.48 -7.62 -1.47
N ALA A 76 1.20 -7.16 -2.50
CA ALA A 76 2.57 -6.71 -2.38
C ALA A 76 2.67 -5.48 -1.45
N SER A 77 1.79 -4.48 -1.62
CA SER A 77 1.77 -3.29 -0.75
C SER A 77 1.41 -3.65 0.70
N LEU A 78 0.39 -4.48 0.92
CA LEU A 78 0.04 -5.01 2.25
C LEU A 78 1.19 -5.80 2.89
N GLY A 79 1.94 -6.57 2.11
CA GLY A 79 3.13 -7.30 2.57
C GLY A 79 4.27 -6.38 2.99
N LEU A 80 4.48 -5.28 2.27
CA LEU A 80 5.46 -4.24 2.63
C LEU A 80 5.08 -3.49 3.91
N GLU A 81 3.78 -3.25 4.13
CA GLU A 81 3.26 -2.66 5.36
C GLU A 81 3.38 -3.61 6.55
N ARG A 82 3.04 -4.90 6.37
CA ARG A 82 3.17 -5.94 7.41
C ARG A 82 4.63 -6.19 7.78
N ASN A 83 5.55 -6.14 6.82
CA ASN A 83 6.99 -6.27 7.05
C ASN A 83 7.68 -4.91 7.11
N SER A 84 7.09 -4.01 7.91
CA SER A 84 7.67 -2.71 8.27
C SER A 84 9.12 -2.80 8.76
N GLY A 85 9.54 -3.94 9.34
CA GLY A 85 10.92 -4.19 9.76
C GLY A 85 11.92 -4.24 8.61
N LEU A 86 11.66 -5.04 7.56
CA LEU A 86 12.55 -5.15 6.40
C LEU A 86 12.54 -3.88 5.54
N THR A 87 11.37 -3.28 5.35
CA THR A 87 11.26 -2.01 4.60
C THR A 87 11.92 -0.86 5.35
N ASN A 88 11.84 -0.80 6.69
CA ASN A 88 12.57 0.18 7.49
C ASN A 88 14.08 -0.04 7.44
N GLN A 89 14.56 -1.30 7.40
CA GLN A 89 15.99 -1.58 7.20
C GLN A 89 16.48 -1.05 5.85
N ILE A 90 15.76 -1.32 4.76
CA ILE A 90 16.10 -0.84 3.41
C ILE A 90 16.02 0.70 3.34
N ARG A 91 14.98 1.30 3.93
CA ARG A 91 14.85 2.76 4.03
C ARG A 91 16.01 3.37 4.81
N SER A 92 16.41 2.77 5.93
CA SER A 92 17.51 3.28 6.76
C SER A 92 18.88 3.15 6.09
N SER A 93 19.13 2.05 5.37
CA SER A 93 20.42 1.82 4.69
C SER A 93 20.60 2.70 3.45
N LEU A 94 19.50 3.00 2.75
CA LEU A 94 19.49 3.90 1.59
C LEU A 94 19.22 5.37 1.97
N GLY A 95 18.87 5.63 3.23
CA GLY A 95 18.47 6.94 3.74
C GLY A 95 17.27 7.52 3.01
N LEU A 96 16.24 6.69 2.78
CA LEU A 96 14.97 7.04 2.13
C LEU A 96 13.88 7.26 3.18
N ASP A 97 13.08 8.31 2.98
CA ASP A 97 11.96 8.66 3.85
C ASP A 97 10.65 8.03 3.37
N GLU A 98 10.54 7.64 2.11
CA GLU A 98 9.37 7.00 1.53
C GLU A 98 9.80 5.84 0.62
N LEU A 99 9.14 4.69 0.76
CA LEU A 99 9.25 3.54 -0.14
C LEU A 99 7.86 2.91 -0.21
N ALA A 100 7.25 2.93 -1.39
CA ALA A 100 5.90 2.43 -1.61
C ALA A 100 5.79 1.76 -2.98
N ILE A 101 4.86 0.81 -3.09
CA ILE A 101 4.44 0.24 -4.38
C ILE A 101 2.96 0.55 -4.54
N ASP A 102 2.64 1.35 -5.56
CA ASP A 102 1.28 1.73 -5.91
C ASP A 102 0.84 0.95 -7.15
N THR A 103 -0.27 0.22 -7.06
CA THR A 103 -0.85 -0.48 -8.22
C THR A 103 -2.18 0.17 -8.60
N LYS A 104 -2.21 0.84 -9.76
CA LYS A 104 -3.43 1.49 -10.30
C LYS A 104 -4.10 0.59 -11.33
N ASP A 105 -5.31 0.10 -11.02
CA ASP A 105 -6.19 -0.75 -11.85
C ASP A 105 -5.65 -2.11 -12.33
N THR A 106 -4.36 -2.22 -12.68
CA THR A 106 -3.76 -3.42 -13.28
C THR A 106 -2.29 -3.57 -12.85
N LEU A 107 -1.76 -4.80 -12.82
CA LEU A 107 -0.33 -5.03 -12.54
C LEU A 107 0.57 -4.22 -13.46
N ASN A 108 0.19 -4.09 -14.73
CA ASN A 108 0.96 -3.40 -15.76
C ASN A 108 1.18 -1.91 -15.47
N ASN A 109 0.41 -1.32 -14.55
CA ASN A 109 0.54 0.07 -14.11
C ASN A 109 1.02 0.15 -12.64
N SER A 110 1.81 -0.82 -12.19
CA SER A 110 2.44 -0.77 -10.87
C SER A 110 3.63 0.18 -10.88
N VAL A 111 3.64 1.12 -9.94
CA VAL A 111 4.67 2.14 -9.78
C VAL A 111 5.38 1.92 -8.45
N LEU A 112 6.69 1.72 -8.51
CA LEU A 112 7.56 1.77 -7.34
C LEU A 112 7.92 3.23 -7.08
N THR A 113 7.55 3.73 -5.90
CA THR A 113 7.81 5.10 -5.45
C THR A 113 8.88 5.10 -4.37
N VAL A 114 9.92 5.91 -4.55
CA VAL A 114 10.92 6.24 -3.53
C VAL A 114 10.92 7.74 -3.28
N GLY A 115 11.08 8.15 -2.02
CA GLY A 115 11.08 9.56 -1.64
C GLY A 115 12.06 9.88 -0.53
N LYS A 116 12.56 11.11 -0.53
CA LYS A 116 13.54 11.60 0.43
C LYS A 116 13.41 13.10 0.65
N TYR A 117 13.53 13.52 1.90
CA TYR A 117 13.77 14.91 2.28
C TYR A 117 15.25 15.25 2.04
N LEU A 118 15.50 16.09 1.04
CA LEU A 118 16.84 16.63 0.78
C LEU A 118 17.18 17.73 1.78
N THR A 119 16.16 18.48 2.21
CA THR A 119 16.18 19.45 3.31
C THR A 119 14.84 19.37 4.06
N PRO A 120 14.68 19.98 5.24
CA PRO A 120 13.40 19.99 5.96
C PRO A 120 12.22 20.57 5.16
N ASN A 121 12.51 21.35 4.12
CA ASN A 121 11.53 22.00 3.26
C ASN A 121 11.57 21.57 1.79
N LEU A 122 12.47 20.65 1.40
CA LEU A 122 12.58 20.11 0.04
C LEU A 122 12.43 18.60 0.06
N PHE A 123 11.33 18.12 -0.51
CA PHE A 123 11.05 16.71 -0.68
C PHE A 123 11.18 16.32 -2.15
N ALA A 124 11.96 15.28 -2.42
CA ALA A 124 12.13 14.72 -3.75
C ALA A 124 11.50 13.32 -3.79
N ARG A 125 10.65 13.07 -4.77
CA ARG A 125 10.00 11.78 -5.00
C ARG A 125 10.29 11.30 -6.43
N TYR A 126 10.65 10.03 -6.56
CA TYR A 126 10.87 9.35 -7.82
C TYR A 126 9.98 8.11 -7.91
N GLY A 127 9.13 8.06 -8.92
CA GLY A 127 8.28 6.91 -9.25
C GLY A 127 8.77 6.25 -10.53
N VAL A 128 8.93 4.93 -10.52
CA VAL A 128 9.25 4.14 -11.71
C VAL A 128 8.19 3.06 -11.92
N GLY A 129 7.63 3.01 -13.12
CA GLY A 129 6.74 1.96 -13.55
C GLY A 129 7.49 0.65 -13.71
N ILE A 130 7.02 -0.40 -13.02
CA ILE A 130 7.70 -1.70 -12.96
C ILE A 130 7.60 -2.44 -14.31
N PHE A 131 6.56 -2.16 -15.11
CA PHE A 131 6.26 -2.89 -16.34
C PHE A 131 6.23 -2.03 -17.61
N ASP A 132 5.88 -0.74 -17.50
CA ASP A 132 5.77 0.17 -18.64
C ASP A 132 7.00 1.09 -18.81
N ASN A 133 8.03 0.91 -17.96
CA ASN A 133 9.25 1.70 -17.91
C ASN A 133 9.01 3.23 -17.87
N SER A 134 7.82 3.65 -17.43
CA SER A 134 7.51 5.05 -17.20
C SER A 134 8.27 5.55 -15.97
N SER A 135 8.71 6.80 -15.98
CA SER A 135 9.35 7.41 -14.80
C SER A 135 8.83 8.81 -14.57
N LYS A 136 8.71 9.16 -13.29
CA LYS A 136 8.17 10.43 -12.84
C LYS A 136 8.96 10.94 -11.65
N VAL A 137 9.44 12.16 -11.75
CA VAL A 137 10.10 12.91 -10.68
C VAL A 137 9.13 13.98 -10.19
N ASN A 138 9.00 14.11 -8.88
CA ASN A 138 8.28 15.21 -8.24
C ASN A 138 9.20 15.87 -7.22
N LEU A 139 9.14 17.19 -7.16
CA LEU A 139 9.86 18.02 -6.22
C LEU A 139 8.85 18.94 -5.53
N ASP A 140 8.70 18.78 -4.23
CA ASP A 140 7.86 19.63 -3.40
C ASP A 140 8.76 20.52 -2.53
N TYR A 141 8.71 21.83 -2.75
CA TYR A 141 9.46 22.82 -1.98
C TYR A 141 8.53 23.74 -1.21
N THR A 142 8.69 23.79 0.10
CA THR A 142 7.91 24.70 0.97
C THR A 142 8.70 25.99 1.16
N LEU A 143 8.17 27.10 0.62
CA LEU A 143 8.77 28.42 0.76
C LEU A 143 8.44 29.03 2.13
N ASN A 144 7.18 28.90 2.54
CA ASN A 144 6.67 29.29 3.86
C ASN A 144 5.39 28.51 4.17
N ASP A 145 4.79 28.75 5.34
CA ASP A 145 3.58 28.05 5.80
C ASP A 145 2.37 28.18 4.85
N ARG A 146 2.42 29.14 3.92
CA ARG A 146 1.34 29.43 2.97
C ARG A 146 1.68 29.13 1.52
N LEU A 147 2.96 29.03 1.16
CA LEU A 147 3.42 28.90 -0.23
C LEU A 147 4.24 27.63 -0.41
N LYS A 148 3.78 26.80 -1.34
CA LYS A 148 4.48 25.58 -1.78
C LYS A 148 4.69 25.63 -3.28
N LEU A 149 5.90 25.35 -3.72
CA LEU A 149 6.24 25.13 -5.12
C LEU A 149 6.25 23.62 -5.37
N LYS A 150 5.56 23.17 -6.41
CA LYS A 150 5.59 21.79 -6.86
C LYS A 150 6.15 21.76 -8.27
N ALA A 151 7.13 20.92 -8.52
CA ALA A 151 7.64 20.67 -9.85
C ALA A 151 7.48 19.18 -10.16
N GLU A 152 6.92 18.89 -11.32
CA GLU A 152 6.67 17.54 -11.80
C GLU A 152 7.36 17.37 -13.15
N SER A 153 8.04 16.23 -13.32
CA SER A 153 8.67 15.86 -14.59
C SER A 153 8.47 14.38 -14.86
N GLY A 154 8.00 14.03 -16.05
CA GLY A 154 7.80 12.66 -16.51
C GLY A 154 7.27 12.70 -17.93
N THR A 155 6.10 12.10 -18.15
CA THR A 155 5.37 12.26 -19.43
C THR A 155 4.95 13.70 -19.70
N GLN A 156 4.66 14.46 -18.64
CA GLN A 156 4.37 15.89 -18.69
C GLN A 156 5.28 16.61 -17.69
N GLN A 157 5.58 17.87 -18.01
CA GLN A 157 6.38 18.74 -17.15
C GLN A 157 5.49 19.89 -16.72
N SER A 158 5.37 20.08 -15.41
CA SER A 158 4.60 21.18 -14.84
C SER A 158 5.33 21.77 -13.64
N VAL A 159 5.04 23.05 -13.40
CA VAL A 159 5.48 23.75 -12.20
C VAL A 159 4.27 24.49 -11.66
N ASP A 160 3.86 24.12 -10.45
CA ASP A 160 2.69 24.67 -9.78
C ASP A 160 3.12 25.47 -8.56
N LEU A 161 2.48 26.62 -8.35
CA LEU A 161 2.59 27.40 -7.12
C LEU A 161 1.28 27.30 -6.35
N VAL A 162 1.34 26.67 -5.18
CA VAL A 162 0.18 26.43 -4.32
C VAL A 162 0.20 27.41 -3.16
N TYR A 163 -0.84 28.23 -3.06
CA TYR A 163 -1.05 29.15 -1.95
C TYR A 163 -2.20 28.65 -1.04
N SER A 164 -1.93 28.47 0.25
CA SER A 164 -2.93 28.10 1.26
C SER A 164 -3.34 29.30 2.09
N VAL A 165 -4.66 29.48 2.24
CA VAL A 165 -5.28 30.51 3.06
C VAL A 165 -6.05 29.82 4.17
N GLU A 166 -5.58 29.95 5.41
CA GLU A 166 -6.38 29.59 6.58
C GLU A 166 -7.49 30.63 6.76
N LYS A 167 -8.71 30.15 7.01
CA LYS A 167 -9.91 30.98 7.20
C LYS A 167 -10.35 30.96 8.65
#